data_AF-A0A8T8E6Y7-F1
#
_entry.id   AF-A0A8T8E6Y7-F1
#
_cell.length_a   1.000
_cell.length_b   1.000
_cell.length_c   1.000
_cell.angle_alpha   90.00
_cell.angle_beta   90.00
_cell.angle_gamma   90.00
#
_symmetry.space_group_name_H-M   'P 1'
#
loop_
_entity.id
_entity.type
_entity.pdbx_description
1 polymer ?
#
loop_
_entity_poly.entity_id
_entity_poly.type
_entity_poly.pdbx_seq_one_letter_code
_entity_poly.pdbx_strand_id
1 'polypeptide(L)'
;MVEMGLIWVGVVASVSILCIGRFVIHYRRKGVPDYFAAAFAFIGIAGVAELGMMNGYLPEDVSFNVLSVGCVVIACVLGAISFRQRKTNA
;
A
#
# COMPACT_ATOMS: atom_id res chain seq x y z
N MET A 1 20.06 11.26 -11.00
CA MET A 1 19.03 11.35 -9.94
C MET A 1 17.79 10.55 -10.29
N VAL A 2 17.31 10.64 -11.53
CA VAL A 2 16.20 9.87 -12.12
C VAL A 2 16.36 8.34 -11.93
N GLU A 3 17.54 7.75 -12.20
CA GLU A 3 17.74 6.29 -12.07
C GLU A 3 17.51 5.73 -10.64
N MET A 4 17.92 6.46 -9.60
CA MET A 4 17.69 6.06 -8.20
C MET A 4 16.21 6.11 -7.82
N GLY A 5 15.46 7.08 -8.37
CA GLY A 5 14.02 7.19 -8.17
C GLY A 5 13.28 5.99 -8.76
N LEU A 6 13.63 5.58 -9.99
CA LEU A 6 13.02 4.43 -10.65
C LEU A 6 13.28 3.11 -9.91
N ILE A 7 14.48 2.93 -9.37
CA ILE A 7 14.84 1.75 -8.56
C ILE A 7 13.97 1.69 -7.30
N TRP A 8 13.81 2.83 -6.59
CA TRP A 8 12.96 2.90 -5.41
C TRP A 8 11.48 2.63 -5.72
N VAL A 9 10.97 3.19 -6.81
CA VAL A 9 9.61 2.89 -7.29
C VAL A 9 9.45 1.39 -7.54
N GLY A 10 10.42 0.75 -8.20
CA GLY A 10 10.41 -0.69 -8.44
C GLY A 10 10.43 -1.54 -7.16
N VAL A 11 11.22 -1.13 -6.16
CA VAL A 11 11.27 -1.80 -4.85
C VAL A 11 9.94 -1.67 -4.12
N VAL A 12 9.36 -0.47 -4.02
CA VAL A 12 8.08 -0.25 -3.33
C VAL A 12 6.93 -0.96 -4.05
N ALA A 13 6.92 -0.95 -5.38
CA ALA A 13 5.95 -1.70 -6.18
C ALA A 13 6.06 -3.21 -5.93
N SER A 14 7.29 -3.75 -5.89
CA SER A 14 7.53 -5.18 -5.63
C SER A 14 7.04 -5.58 -4.23
N VAL A 15 7.33 -4.77 -3.21
CA VAL A 15 6.84 -5.01 -1.84
C VAL A 15 5.31 -4.97 -1.79
N SER A 16 4.69 -4.01 -2.48
CA SER A 16 3.22 -3.89 -2.57
C SER A 16 2.60 -5.15 -3.15
N ILE A 17 3.15 -5.65 -4.26
CA ILE A 17 2.67 -6.87 -4.93
C ILE A 17 2.80 -8.08 -3.99
N LEU A 18 3.91 -8.21 -3.26
CA LEU A 18 4.10 -9.28 -2.27
C LEU A 18 3.07 -9.19 -1.13
N CYS A 19 2.76 -7.98 -0.66
CA CYS A 19 1.72 -7.76 0.35
C CYS A 19 0.33 -8.14 -0.16
N ILE A 20 -0.02 -7.78 -1.40
CA ILE A 20 -1.28 -8.20 -2.05
C ILE A 20 -1.32 -9.73 -2.17
N GLY A 21 -0.24 -10.35 -2.63
CA GLY A 21 -0.14 -11.81 -2.73
C GLY A 21 -0.34 -12.50 -1.37
N ARG A 22 0.31 -11.99 -0.32
CA ARG A 22 0.11 -12.45 1.07
C ARG A 22 -1.34 -12.28 1.52
N PHE A 23 -1.97 -11.15 1.24
CA PHE A 23 -3.37 -10.91 1.56
C PHE A 23 -4.29 -11.94 0.89
N VAL A 24 -4.14 -12.15 -0.41
CA VAL A 24 -4.96 -13.11 -1.19
C VAL A 24 -4.76 -14.54 -0.70
N ILE A 25 -3.51 -14.95 -0.46
CA ILE A 25 -3.19 -16.30 0.04
C ILE A 25 -3.74 -16.50 1.46
N HIS A 26 -3.61 -15.50 2.33
CA HIS A 26 -4.14 -15.57 3.69
C HIS A 26 -5.66 -15.68 3.69
N TYR A 27 -6.33 -14.85 2.88
CA TYR A 27 -7.78 -14.87 2.73
C TYR A 27 -8.27 -16.23 2.21
N ARG A 28 -7.62 -16.77 1.16
CA ARG A 28 -7.91 -18.11 0.62
C ARG A 28 -7.72 -19.23 1.66
N ARG A 29 -6.72 -19.13 2.55
CA ARG A 29 -6.38 -20.18 3.51
C ARG A 29 -7.19 -20.15 4.80
N LYS A 30 -7.46 -18.95 5.35
CA LYS A 30 -8.11 -18.80 6.65
C LYS A 30 -9.54 -18.30 6.59
N GLY A 31 -10.03 -17.88 5.41
CA GLY A 31 -11.35 -17.28 5.25
C GLY A 31 -11.50 -15.91 5.94
N VAL A 32 -10.41 -15.35 6.49
CA VAL A 32 -10.38 -14.04 7.14
C VAL A 32 -9.44 -13.09 6.40
N PRO A 33 -9.84 -11.83 6.20
CA PRO A 33 -8.99 -10.82 5.56
C PRO A 33 -7.83 -10.43 6.46
N ASP A 34 -6.61 -10.45 5.90
CA ASP A 34 -5.41 -9.96 6.56
C ASP A 34 -5.32 -8.44 6.38
N TYR A 35 -6.05 -7.71 7.22
CA TYR A 35 -6.13 -6.25 7.17
C TYR A 35 -4.76 -5.56 7.31
N PHE A 36 -3.77 -6.24 7.91
CA PHE A 36 -2.42 -5.71 8.05
C PHE A 36 -1.68 -5.81 6.72
N ALA A 37 -1.73 -6.96 6.05
CA ALA A 37 -1.18 -7.11 4.70
C ALA A 37 -1.86 -6.18 3.68
N ALA A 38 -3.17 -5.97 3.80
CA ALA A 38 -3.91 -5.03 2.97
C ALA A 38 -3.45 -3.58 3.20
N ALA A 39 -3.27 -3.16 4.46
CA ALA A 39 -2.79 -1.81 4.77
C ALA A 39 -1.42 -1.52 4.12
N PHE A 40 -0.47 -2.46 4.20
CA PHE A 40 0.84 -2.30 3.56
C PHE A 40 0.77 -2.25 2.03
N ALA A 41 -0.16 -3.00 1.42
CA ALA A 41 -0.38 -2.92 -0.02
C ALA A 41 -0.85 -1.51 -0.45
N PHE A 42 -1.81 -0.92 0.28
CA PHE A 42 -2.30 0.43 -0.02
C PHE A 42 -1.25 1.51 0.21
N ILE A 43 -0.43 1.40 1.27
CA ILE A 43 0.69 2.33 1.51
C ILE A 43 1.69 2.27 0.36
N GLY A 44 2.02 1.08 -0.12
CA GLY A 44 2.98 0.93 -1.19
C GLY A 44 2.46 1.43 -2.55
N ILE A 45 1.16 1.31 -2.83
CA ILE A 45 0.53 1.93 -4.01
C ILE A 45 0.60 3.47 -3.91
N ALA A 46 0.28 4.04 -2.75
CA ALA A 46 0.40 5.48 -2.51
C ALA A 46 1.85 5.97 -2.67
N GLY A 47 2.80 5.25 -2.09
CA GLY A 47 4.23 5.57 -2.18
C GLY A 47 4.78 5.49 -3.60
N VAL A 48 4.32 4.53 -4.41
CA VAL A 48 4.66 4.46 -5.84
C VAL A 48 4.11 5.67 -6.60
N ALA A 49 2.86 6.08 -6.33
CA ALA A 49 2.26 7.25 -6.96
C ALA A 49 3.01 8.53 -6.59
N GLU A 50 3.31 8.74 -5.30
CA GLU A 50 4.06 9.92 -4.83
C GLU A 50 5.50 9.95 -5.38
N LEU A 51 6.23 8.84 -5.31
CA LEU A 51 7.59 8.75 -5.87
C LEU A 51 7.60 8.98 -7.37
N GLY A 52 6.58 8.50 -8.08
CA GLY A 52 6.42 8.72 -9.51
C GLY A 52 6.14 10.18 -9.87
N MET A 53 5.32 10.88 -9.07
CA MET A 53 5.07 12.31 -9.22
C MET A 53 6.32 13.14 -8.91
N MET A 54 7.00 12.88 -7.77
CA MET A 54 8.20 13.64 -7.35
C MET A 54 9.37 13.52 -8.33
N ASN A 55 9.46 12.42 -9.09
CA ASN A 55 10.49 12.22 -10.10
C ASN A 55 10.05 12.62 -11.52
N GLY A 56 8.83 13.16 -11.69
CA GLY A 56 8.30 13.61 -12.99
C GLY A 56 7.91 12.48 -13.94
N TYR A 57 7.76 11.24 -13.45
CA TYR A 57 7.29 10.11 -14.26
C TYR A 57 5.78 10.09 -14.44
N LEU A 58 5.06 10.63 -13.45
CA LEU A 58 3.62 10.84 -13.51
C LEU A 58 3.31 12.34 -13.53
N PRO A 59 2.29 12.76 -14.29
CA PRO A 59 1.79 14.12 -14.20
C PRO A 59 1.26 14.41 -12.79
N GLU A 60 1.52 15.62 -12.28
CA GLU A 60 0.95 16.10 -11.02
C GLU A 60 -0.53 16.44 -11.20
N ASP A 61 -1.34 15.44 -11.49
CA ASP A 61 -2.78 15.57 -11.59
C ASP A 61 -3.43 15.37 -10.21
N VAL A 62 -4.47 16.17 -9.94
CA VAL A 62 -5.29 16.09 -8.72
C VAL A 62 -5.78 14.65 -8.48
N SER A 63 -6.03 13.88 -9.54
CA SER A 63 -6.46 12.48 -9.50
C SER A 63 -5.45 11.56 -8.80
N PHE A 64 -4.15 11.69 -9.07
CA PHE A 64 -3.12 10.86 -8.46
C PHE A 64 -2.88 11.23 -7.00
N ASN A 65 -3.03 12.52 -6.67
CA ASN A 65 -2.93 13.00 -5.30
C ASN A 65 -4.14 12.56 -4.45
N VAL A 66 -5.36 12.63 -5.01
CA VAL A 66 -6.56 12.07 -4.35
C VAL A 66 -6.45 10.55 -4.19
N LEU A 67 -5.86 9.85 -5.16
CA LEU A 67 -5.61 8.41 -5.08
C LEU A 67 -4.60 8.07 -3.97
N SER A 68 -3.48 8.80 -3.88
CA SER A 68 -2.46 8.56 -2.84
C SER A 68 -3.05 8.79 -1.45
N VAL A 69 -3.69 9.94 -1.23
CA VAL A 69 -4.33 10.29 0.04
C VAL A 69 -5.44 9.28 0.40
N GLY A 70 -6.28 8.89 -0.56
CA GLY A 70 -7.30 7.87 -0.36
C GLY A 70 -6.72 6.53 0.06
N CYS A 71 -5.64 6.09 -0.60
CA CYS A 71 -4.93 4.86 -0.25
C CYS A 71 -4.34 4.93 1.17
N VAL A 72 -3.76 6.06 1.57
CA VAL A 72 -3.22 6.26 2.93
C VAL A 72 -4.33 6.20 3.97
N VAL A 73 -5.46 6.87 3.74
CA VAL A 73 -6.62 6.82 4.66
C VAL A 73 -7.14 5.39 4.81
N ILE A 74 -7.32 4.68 3.70
CA ILE A 74 -7.75 3.27 3.72
C ILE A 74 -6.73 2.42 4.50
N ALA A 75 -5.44 2.60 4.27
CA ALA A 75 -4.40 1.88 4.99
C ALA A 75 -4.44 2.15 6.51
N CYS A 76 -4.63 3.40 6.92
CA CYS A 76 -4.79 3.75 8.34
C CYS A 76 -6.01 3.08 8.96
N VAL A 77 -7.15 3.06 8.25
CA VAL A 77 -8.38 2.40 8.73
C VAL A 77 -8.17 0.90 8.86
N LEU A 78 -7.60 0.23 7.85
CA LEU A 78 -7.32 -1.21 7.88
C LEU A 78 -6.28 -1.57 8.95
N GLY A 79 -5.27 -0.72 9.15
CA GLY A 79 -4.28 -0.85 10.22
C GLY A 79 -4.92 -0.73 11.60
N ALA A 80 -5.81 0.24 11.81
CA ALA A 80 -6.56 0.40 13.05
C ALA A 80 -7.48 -0.80 13.33
N ILE A 81 -8.16 -1.33 12.32
CA ILE A 81 -8.97 -2.55 12.43
C ILE A 81 -8.08 -3.74 12.83
N SER A 82 -6.93 -3.91 12.18
CA SER A 82 -5.95 -4.97 12.50
C SER A 82 -5.49 -4.88 13.96
N PHE A 83 -5.17 -3.68 14.41
CA PHE A 83 -4.69 -3.44 15.78
C PHE A 83 -5.78 -3.75 16.81
N ARG A 84 -7.02 -3.36 16.52
CA ARG A 84 -8.18 -3.67 17.35
C ARG A 84 -8.43 -5.18 17.43
N GLN A 85 -8.38 -5.90 16.32
CA GLN A 85 -8.55 -7.35 16.29
C GLN A 85 -7.46 -8.10 17.07
N ARG A 86 -6.19 -7.65 16.99
CA ARG A 86 -5.11 -8.22 17.80
C ARG A 86 -5.32 -7.99 19.29
N LYS A 87 -5.80 -6.82 19.69
CA LYS A 87 -6.08 -6.49 21.09
C LYS A 87 -7.27 -7.24 21.68
N THR A 88 -8.26 -7.61 20.86
CA THR A 88 -9.43 -8.38 21.30
C THR A 88 -9.17 -9.88 21.38
N ASN A 89 -8.19 -10.40 20.63
CA ASN A 89 -7.83 -11.83 20.62
C ASN A 89 -6.60 -12.16 21.50
N ALA A 90 -6.08 -11.20 22.27
CA ALA A 90 -5.00 -11.35 23.24
C ALA A 90 -5.56 -11.35 24.66
#